data_AF-A0A3D5DXG1-F1
#
_entry.id   AF-A0A3D5DXG1-F1
#
_cell.length_a   1.000
_cell.length_b   1.000
_cell.length_c   1.000
_cell.angle_alpha   90.00
_cell.angle_beta   90.00
_cell.angle_gamma   90.00
#
_symmetry.space_group_name_H-M   'P 1'
#
loop_
_entity.id
_entity.type
_entity.pdbx_description
1 polymer ?
#
loop_
_entity_poly.entity_id
_entity_poly.type
_entity_poly.pdbx_seq_one_letter_code
_entity_poly.pdbx_strand_id
1 'polypeptide(L)'
;MSITGRWRITEMEMWDQDAIDLVQPGFIEFGGDGLGQFGFIAVNGELDCRDAARGGRPGVEFSWEGNDDTSPASGRGWAVLNPDGSLDGHIYFHLGDDSSFHAAPFDAEPPRTANSAPGRALGRK
;
A
#
# COMPACT_ATOMS: atom_id res chain seq x y z
N MET A 1 12.39 -14.62 -1.90
CA MET A 1 11.34 -13.67 -2.33
C MET A 1 11.56 -13.32 -3.78
N SER A 2 10.53 -13.52 -4.60
CA SER A 2 10.44 -13.20 -6.02
C SER A 2 10.17 -11.71 -6.28
N ILE A 3 9.70 -11.00 -5.25
CA ILE A 3 9.50 -9.55 -5.21
C ILE A 3 10.31 -9.02 -4.02
N THR A 4 11.17 -8.04 -4.28
CA THR A 4 11.96 -7.34 -3.26
C THR A 4 12.08 -5.87 -3.62
N GLY A 5 11.93 -4.98 -2.64
CA GLY A 5 12.00 -3.53 -2.86
C GLY A 5 11.00 -2.76 -1.99
N ARG A 6 10.88 -1.46 -2.27
CA ARG A 6 9.94 -0.56 -1.59
C ARG A 6 9.07 0.16 -2.62
N TRP A 7 7.76 0.16 -2.35
CA TRP A 7 6.75 0.79 -3.19
C TRP A 7 5.97 1.83 -2.41
N ARG A 8 5.64 2.92 -3.09
CA ARG A 8 4.83 4.04 -2.62
C ARG A 8 3.37 3.73 -2.85
N ILE A 9 2.56 3.63 -1.80
CA ILE A 9 1.11 3.43 -1.93
C ILE A 9 0.50 4.75 -2.42
N THR A 10 0.00 4.76 -3.65
CA THR A 10 -0.57 5.95 -4.29
C THR A 10 -2.10 5.94 -4.31
N GLU A 11 -2.72 4.77 -4.13
CA GLU A 11 -4.17 4.64 -4.08
C GLU A 11 -4.55 3.54 -3.09
N MET A 12 -5.63 3.77 -2.35
CA MET A 12 -6.33 2.77 -1.55
C MET A 12 -7.84 2.96 -1.73
N GLU A 13 -8.60 1.88 -1.66
CA GLU A 13 -10.06 1.92 -1.86
C GLU A 13 -10.81 2.75 -0.81
N MET A 14 -10.34 2.71 0.45
CA MET A 14 -11.05 3.34 1.56
C MET A 14 -10.62 4.77 1.87
N TRP A 15 -9.44 5.20 1.41
CA TRP A 15 -8.79 6.43 1.86
C TRP A 15 -8.18 7.21 0.70
N ASP A 16 -8.32 8.54 0.75
CA ASP A 16 -7.65 9.43 -0.18
C ASP A 16 -6.14 9.58 0.13
N GLN A 17 -5.40 10.19 -0.78
CA GLN A 17 -3.94 10.30 -0.67
C GLN A 17 -3.49 11.07 0.58
N ASP A 18 -4.20 12.12 0.97
CA ASP A 18 -3.87 12.92 2.16
C ASP A 18 -4.01 12.09 3.43
N ALA A 19 -5.04 11.24 3.51
CA ALA A 19 -5.19 10.28 4.60
C ALA A 19 -4.11 9.19 4.57
N ILE A 20 -3.84 8.59 3.41
CA ILE A 20 -2.78 7.59 3.23
C ILE A 20 -1.43 8.12 3.75
N ASP A 21 -1.18 9.42 3.60
CA ASP A 21 0.09 10.07 3.96
C ASP A 21 0.13 10.72 5.34
N LEU A 22 -0.89 10.48 6.18
CA LEU A 22 -1.09 11.22 7.43
C LEU A 22 0.15 11.31 8.32
N VAL A 23 0.86 10.20 8.54
CA VAL A 23 2.08 10.16 9.37
C VAL A 23 3.36 10.27 8.53
N GLN A 24 3.38 9.62 7.37
CA GLN A 24 4.46 9.62 6.40
C GLN A 24 3.91 9.14 5.04
N PRO A 25 4.64 9.33 3.93
CA PRO A 25 4.23 8.74 2.65
C PRO A 25 3.95 7.24 2.81
N GLY A 26 2.69 6.86 2.61
CA GLY A 26 2.24 5.47 2.64
C GLY A 26 3.11 4.56 1.76
N PHE A 27 3.54 3.41 2.28
CA PHE A 27 4.47 2.52 1.60
C PHE A 27 4.26 1.06 1.99
N ILE A 28 4.77 0.16 1.15
CA ILE A 28 4.98 -1.26 1.45
C ILE A 28 6.36 -1.70 0.97
N GLU A 29 7.03 -2.53 1.75
CA GLU A 29 8.39 -3.01 1.51
C GLU A 29 8.47 -4.52 1.70
N PHE A 30 9.15 -5.19 0.76
CA PHE A 30 9.43 -6.62 0.81
C PHE A 30 10.95 -6.86 0.82
N GLY A 31 11.43 -7.51 1.86
CA GLY A 31 12.83 -7.91 2.05
C GLY A 31 13.17 -9.24 1.37
N GLY A 32 14.46 -9.48 1.14
CA GLY A 32 14.94 -10.73 0.54
C GLY A 32 14.88 -11.95 1.46
N ASP A 33 14.73 -11.73 2.76
CA ASP A 33 14.71 -12.72 3.85
C ASP A 33 13.31 -13.28 4.15
N GLY A 34 12.28 -12.82 3.42
CA GLY A 34 10.89 -13.20 3.68
C GLY A 34 10.21 -12.33 4.73
N LEU A 35 10.86 -11.25 5.18
CA LEU A 35 10.26 -10.23 6.02
C LEU A 35 9.94 -8.97 5.21
N GLY A 36 9.21 -8.05 5.81
CA GLY A 36 8.86 -6.78 5.19
C GLY A 36 8.16 -5.86 6.16
N GLN A 37 7.68 -4.72 5.66
CA GLN A 37 6.94 -3.76 6.47
C GLN A 37 6.05 -2.87 5.61
N PHE A 38 5.03 -2.27 6.21
CA PHE A 38 4.27 -1.19 5.59
C PHE A 38 3.99 -0.08 6.60
N GLY A 39 3.61 1.08 6.07
CA GLY A 39 2.97 2.13 6.84
C GLY A 39 2.04 2.94 5.96
N PHE A 40 0.86 3.30 6.44
CA PHE A 40 -0.09 4.22 5.82
C PHE A 40 -1.03 4.75 6.90
N ILE A 41 -1.55 5.98 6.75
CA ILE A 41 -2.33 6.64 7.81
C ILE A 41 -1.53 6.61 9.12
N ALA A 42 -2.12 6.11 10.21
CA ALA A 42 -1.49 5.85 11.50
C ALA A 42 -1.22 4.35 11.72
N VAL A 43 -1.30 3.54 10.66
CA VAL A 43 -1.09 2.09 10.70
C VAL A 43 0.35 1.76 10.32
N ASN A 44 0.97 0.85 11.06
CA ASN A 44 2.24 0.22 10.71
C ASN A 44 2.17 -1.28 10.95
N GLY A 45 2.94 -2.05 10.18
CA GLY A 45 3.01 -3.49 10.37
C GLY A 45 4.29 -4.10 9.82
N GLU A 46 4.83 -5.08 10.54
CA GLU A 46 5.87 -5.99 10.07
C GLU A 46 5.22 -7.17 9.36
N LEU A 47 5.86 -7.67 8.31
CA LEU A 47 5.30 -8.70 7.41
C LEU A 47 6.08 -10.01 7.55
N ASP A 48 5.37 -11.15 7.64
CA ASP A 48 5.91 -12.50 7.32
C ASP A 48 5.37 -12.88 5.93
N CYS A 49 6.29 -13.00 4.97
CA CYS A 49 5.97 -13.06 3.55
C CYS A 49 6.29 -14.43 2.93
N ARG A 50 5.44 -14.87 2.01
CA ARG A 50 5.62 -16.08 1.20
C ARG A 50 5.43 -15.79 -0.27
N ASP A 51 6.30 -16.33 -1.11
CA ASP A 51 6.16 -16.25 -2.56
C ASP A 51 4.85 -16.93 -3.01
N ALA A 52 4.02 -16.19 -3.73
CA ALA A 52 2.71 -16.63 -4.17
C ALA A 52 2.38 -16.02 -5.54
N ALA A 53 2.54 -16.79 -6.61
CA ALA A 53 2.21 -16.31 -7.95
C ALA A 53 0.70 -16.16 -8.14
N ARG A 54 0.25 -15.03 -8.71
CA ARG A 54 -1.18 -14.75 -8.97
C ARG A 54 -1.39 -14.41 -10.43
N GLY A 55 -2.15 -15.24 -11.14
CA GLY A 55 -2.39 -15.07 -12.58
C GLY A 55 -1.11 -15.17 -13.42
N GLY A 56 -0.16 -16.01 -13.00
CA GLY A 56 1.13 -16.20 -13.70
C GLY A 56 2.16 -15.09 -13.47
N ARG A 57 1.85 -14.10 -12.64
CA ARG A 57 2.77 -13.02 -12.28
C ARG A 57 3.42 -13.29 -10.92
N PRO A 58 4.67 -12.84 -10.69
CA PRO A 58 5.29 -12.85 -9.37
C PRO A 58 4.37 -12.14 -8.37
N GLY A 59 4.31 -12.67 -7.15
CA GLY A 59 3.43 -12.16 -6.11
C GLY A 59 3.89 -12.64 -4.74
N VAL A 60 3.28 -12.06 -3.72
CA VAL A 60 3.52 -12.35 -2.32
C VAL A 60 2.20 -12.42 -1.58
N GLU A 61 2.08 -13.40 -0.70
CA GLU A 61 1.07 -13.43 0.37
C GLU A 61 1.78 -13.20 1.70
N PHE A 62 1.14 -12.47 2.61
CA PHE A 62 1.75 -12.14 3.89
C PHE A 62 0.73 -12.11 5.02
N SER A 63 1.20 -12.45 6.22
CA SER A 63 0.56 -12.02 7.48
C SER A 63 1.31 -10.82 8.04
N TRP A 64 0.64 -10.03 8.89
CA TRP A 64 1.27 -8.88 9.52
C TRP A 64 0.82 -8.65 10.95
N GLU A 65 1.69 -8.05 11.75
CA GLU A 65 1.43 -7.55 13.09
C GLU A 65 2.02 -6.15 13.27
N GLY A 66 1.37 -5.32 14.08
CA GLY A 66 1.80 -3.95 14.32
C GLY A 66 0.75 -3.15 15.07
N ASN A 67 0.51 -1.91 14.66
CA ASN A 67 -0.42 -1.01 15.34
C ASN A 67 -1.29 -0.24 14.35
N ASP A 68 -2.53 0.03 14.75
CA ASP A 68 -3.39 1.10 14.23
C ASP A 68 -3.39 2.24 15.28
N ASP A 69 -2.72 3.34 14.94
CA ASP A 69 -2.29 4.39 15.86
C ASP A 69 -1.47 3.79 17.03
N THR A 70 -2.07 3.68 18.21
CA THR A 70 -1.46 3.14 19.43
C THR A 70 -2.04 1.80 19.84
N SER A 71 -3.00 1.27 19.06
CA SER A 71 -3.70 0.02 19.35
C SER A 71 -3.06 -1.13 18.57
N PRO A 72 -2.74 -2.27 19.22
CA PRO A 72 -2.25 -3.45 18.53
C PRO A 72 -3.22 -3.91 17.43
N ALA A 73 -2.68 -4.15 16.25
CA ALA A 73 -3.43 -4.61 15.09
C ALA A 73 -2.66 -5.73 14.38
N SER A 74 -3.38 -6.55 13.64
CA SER A 74 -2.79 -7.62 12.84
C SER A 74 -3.69 -7.95 11.67
N GLY A 75 -3.18 -8.74 10.73
CA GLY A 75 -3.97 -9.13 9.58
C GLY A 75 -3.19 -9.94 8.55
N ARG A 76 -3.65 -9.84 7.31
CA ARG A 76 -3.05 -10.51 6.17
C ARG A 76 -3.18 -9.67 4.90
N GLY A 77 -2.48 -10.05 3.86
CA GLY A 77 -2.62 -9.41 2.56
C GLY A 77 -1.90 -10.15 1.45
N TRP A 78 -1.97 -9.58 0.26
CA TRP A 78 -1.24 -10.04 -0.89
C TRP A 78 -0.86 -8.86 -1.79
N ALA A 79 0.19 -9.03 -2.58
CA ALA A 79 0.58 -8.11 -3.64
C ALA A 79 1.04 -8.88 -4.88
N VAL A 80 0.79 -8.34 -6.07
CA VAL A 80 1.24 -8.90 -7.34
C VAL A 80 2.03 -7.85 -8.12
N LEU A 81 3.16 -8.26 -8.69
CA LEU A 81 4.01 -7.38 -9.49
C LEU A 81 3.46 -7.24 -10.91
N ASN A 82 3.24 -5.99 -11.32
CA ASN A 82 2.82 -5.64 -12.66
C ASN A 82 4.01 -5.49 -13.62
N PRO A 83 3.79 -5.62 -14.94
CA PRO A 83 4.85 -5.46 -15.94
C PRO A 83 5.55 -4.09 -15.94
N ASP A 84 4.88 -3.04 -15.45
CA ASP A 84 5.43 -1.69 -15.31
C ASP A 84 6.20 -1.47 -14.00
N GLY A 85 6.31 -2.51 -13.15
CA GLY A 85 6.98 -2.46 -11.86
C GLY A 85 6.10 -2.01 -10.70
N SER A 86 4.85 -1.59 -10.94
CA SER A 86 3.88 -1.30 -9.88
C SER A 86 3.39 -2.56 -9.17
N LEU A 87 2.74 -2.38 -8.02
CA LEU A 87 2.03 -3.42 -7.30
C LEU A 87 0.54 -3.12 -7.27
N ASP A 88 -0.26 -4.16 -7.47
CA ASP A 88 -1.64 -4.20 -7.00
C ASP A 88 -1.73 -5.19 -5.84
N GLY A 89 -2.54 -4.87 -4.85
CA GLY A 89 -2.68 -5.75 -3.70
C GLY A 89 -3.92 -5.48 -2.87
N HIS A 90 -4.00 -6.20 -1.75
CA HIS A 90 -5.09 -6.06 -0.78
C HIS A 90 -4.55 -6.27 0.62
N ILE A 91 -4.96 -5.41 1.56
CA ILE A 91 -4.64 -5.53 2.99
C ILE A 91 -5.95 -5.78 3.75
N TYR A 92 -5.94 -6.79 4.61
CA TYR A 92 -7.05 -7.15 5.49
C TYR A 92 -6.63 -6.94 6.94
N PHE A 93 -7.46 -6.28 7.73
CA PHE A 93 -7.33 -6.25 9.19
C PHE A 93 -8.05 -7.46 9.78
N HIS A 94 -7.46 -8.09 10.79
CA HIS A 94 -8.09 -9.19 11.50
C HIS A 94 -9.35 -8.67 12.21
N LEU A 95 -10.52 -9.20 11.82
CA LEU A 95 -11.84 -8.78 12.33
C LEU A 95 -12.14 -7.28 12.10
N GLY A 96 -11.50 -6.67 11.12
CA GLY A 96 -11.71 -5.28 10.74
C GLY A 96 -12.02 -5.13 9.27
N ASP A 97 -11.82 -3.91 8.78
CA ASP A 97 -11.99 -3.57 7.38
C ASP A 97 -10.85 -4.13 6.52
N ASP A 98 -11.00 -3.96 5.21
CA ASP A 98 -9.99 -4.31 4.23
C ASP A 98 -9.98 -3.30 3.09
N SER A 99 -8.83 -3.17 2.43
CA SER A 99 -8.67 -2.21 1.35
C SER A 99 -7.76 -2.76 0.26
N SER A 100 -8.21 -2.65 -0.98
CA SER A 100 -7.32 -2.79 -2.13
C SER A 100 -6.37 -1.59 -2.20
N PHE A 101 -5.17 -1.81 -2.73
CA PHE A 101 -4.17 -0.76 -2.90
C PHE A 101 -3.45 -0.87 -4.25
N HIS A 102 -3.00 0.29 -4.74
CA HIS A 102 -2.05 0.40 -5.84
C HIS A 102 -0.78 1.09 -5.34
N ALA A 103 0.39 0.60 -5.76
CA ALA A 103 1.67 1.17 -5.35
C ALA A 103 2.70 1.25 -6.49
N ALA A 104 3.34 2.40 -6.61
CA ALA A 104 4.38 2.66 -7.61
C ALA A 104 5.79 2.42 -7.02
N PRO A 105 6.81 2.06 -7.83
CA PRO A 105 8.19 2.01 -7.35
C PRO A 105 8.61 3.34 -6.72
N PHE A 106 9.33 3.33 -5.59
CA PHE A 106 9.74 4.56 -4.91
C PHE A 106 10.63 5.48 -5.75
N ASP A 107 11.42 4.91 -6.68
CA ASP A 107 12.31 5.65 -7.58
C ASP A 107 11.61 6.09 -8.89
N ALA A 108 10.32 5.81 -9.04
CA ALA A 108 9.56 6.31 -10.18
C ALA A 108 9.30 7.81 -9.99
N GLU A 109 9.65 8.62 -11.01
CA GLU A 109 9.27 10.04 -11.05
C GLU A 109 7.75 10.14 -10.83
N PRO A 110 7.28 11.01 -9.91
CA PRO A 110 5.85 11.13 -9.65
C PRO A 110 5.12 11.39 -10.96
N PRO A 111 3.90 10.84 -11.16
CA PRO A 111 3.12 11.12 -12.35
C PRO A 111 3.03 12.64 -12.49
N ARG A 112 3.44 13.17 -13.64
CA ARG A 112 3.28 14.60 -13.94
C ARG A 112 1.79 14.90 -13.82
N THR A 113 1.38 15.51 -12.71
CA THR A 113 0.00 15.96 -12.50
C THR A 113 -0.35 16.86 -13.67
N ALA A 114 -1.30 16.41 -14.50
CA ALA A 114 -1.93 17.27 -15.47
C ALA A 114 -2.57 18.42 -14.69
N ASN A 115 -2.01 19.60 -14.93
CA ASN A 115 -2.41 20.89 -14.42
C ASN A 115 -3.94 20.99 -14.27
N SER A 116 -4.45 20.84 -13.04
CA SER A 116 -5.85 21.14 -12.76
C SER A 116 -5.97 22.67 -12.65
N ALA A 117 -6.52 23.26 -13.70
CA ALA A 117 -6.82 24.68 -13.78
C ALA A 117 -7.73 25.15 -12.62
N PRO A 118 -7.67 26.44 -12.22
CA PRO A 118 -8.40 26.91 -11.06
C PRO A 118 -9.88 27.10 -11.37
N GLY A 119 -10.73 26.65 -10.43
CA GLY A 119 -12.00 27.30 -10.13
C GLY A 119 -13.27 26.55 -10.52
N ARG A 120 -14.07 26.22 -9.50
CA ARG A 120 -15.43 26.77 -9.44
C ARG A 120 -15.96 26.81 -8.02
N ALA A 121 -16.22 28.02 -7.54
CA ALA A 121 -17.04 28.28 -6.38
C ALA A 121 -18.48 27.84 -6.64
N LEU A 122 -19.08 27.15 -5.67
CA LEU A 122 -20.52 27.07 -5.44
C LEU A 122 -20.65 26.70 -3.95
N GLY A 123 -21.15 27.53 -3.05
CA GLY A 123 -22.43 28.22 -3.11
C GLY A 123 -23.24 27.69 -1.93
N ARG A 124 -23.45 28.55 -0.93
CA ARG A 124 -24.17 28.27 0.32
C ARG A 124 -25.52 27.57 0.09
N LYS A 125 -25.90 26.68 0.99
CA LYS A 125 -27.20 26.70 1.69
C LYS A 125 -26.99 26.31 3.14
#